data_AF-A0A814WPY9-F1
#
_entry.id   AF-A0A814WPY9-F1
#
_cell.length_a   1.000
_cell.length_b   1.000
_cell.length_c   1.000
_cell.angle_alpha   90.00
_cell.angle_beta   90.00
_cell.angle_gamma   90.00
#
_symmetry.space_group_name_H-M   'P 1'
#
loop_
_entity.id
_entity.type
_entity.pdbx_description
1 polymer ?
#
loop_
_entity_poly.entity_id
_entity_poly.type
_entity_poly.pdbx_seq_one_letter_code
_entity_poly.pdbx_strand_id
1 'polypeptide(L)'
;MATNTINDGEIALENNDKIESSSPPPKDESSVIISDTPFHLLEGRWTFWYTHRPTTFRNSSINYDSCLKKLGTFGSIEEFWCYYDHMKFPSELPLYSDIHLFKENLKPMWEEEGNRLGGKWILRLKKGLSTRLWELLVLAVIGEQFNVGKEICGIVCSIRPQEDLISIWTKTANNQIITQRIKETMKKVLNLPQEYGTLNEDFFNTSIKMTKSFESPKLIWWIIIPPCIIYLFLMVHWPYLIPFKSLGLFGDFSYYLIANYRLLLLLILWSTFIAHFYEALIARRICRQLNINQELTYLWMIQTFIIGFPSLTILKRYTRRALW
;
A
#
# COMPACT_ATOMS: atom_id res chain seq x y z
N MET A 1 46.89 41.79 -54.32
CA MET A 1 45.98 42.92 -54.02
C MET A 1 46.20 43.31 -52.57
N ALA A 2 46.51 44.58 -52.36
CA ALA A 2 47.00 45.25 -51.13
C ALA A 2 46.27 44.80 -49.85
N THR A 3 46.91 44.48 -48.71
CA THR A 3 47.87 45.18 -47.82
C THR A 3 47.36 46.50 -47.24
N ASN A 4 47.18 46.54 -45.91
CA ASN A 4 47.75 47.51 -44.96
C ASN A 4 47.14 47.23 -43.56
N THR A 5 47.85 46.80 -42.50
CA THR A 5 49.06 47.28 -41.78
C THR A 5 48.77 48.30 -40.67
N ILE A 6 49.22 47.92 -39.44
CA ILE A 6 49.97 48.73 -38.44
C ILE A 6 49.09 49.68 -37.59
N ASN A 7 49.18 49.73 -36.24
CA ASN A 7 50.41 49.99 -35.49
C ASN A 7 50.39 49.51 -34.03
N ASP A 8 51.54 49.01 -33.61
CA ASP A 8 51.98 48.82 -32.23
C ASP A 8 52.32 50.18 -31.58
N GLY A 9 52.23 50.23 -30.26
CA GLY A 9 52.66 51.36 -29.43
C GLY A 9 53.15 50.87 -28.08
N GLU A 10 54.43 50.50 -28.05
CA GLU A 10 55.24 50.20 -26.87
C GLU A 10 55.65 51.52 -26.19
N ILE A 11 55.44 51.68 -24.87
CA ILE A 11 56.18 52.65 -24.05
C ILE A 11 56.55 52.00 -22.71
N ALA A 12 57.80 52.26 -22.35
CA ALA A 12 58.63 51.67 -21.33
C ALA A 12 58.24 51.96 -19.86
N LEU A 13 58.68 51.01 -19.02
CA LEU A 13 59.24 51.14 -17.67
C LEU A 13 59.24 52.53 -17.02
N GLU A 14 58.59 52.63 -15.85
CA GLU A 14 59.15 53.40 -14.74
C GLU A 14 58.82 52.72 -13.40
N ASN A 15 59.87 52.21 -12.76
CA ASN A 15 59.86 51.80 -11.36
C ASN A 15 59.69 53.04 -10.49
N ASN A 16 58.76 53.02 -9.54
CA ASN A 16 58.88 53.86 -8.37
C ASN A 16 58.35 53.13 -7.14
N ASP A 17 59.29 52.53 -6.40
CA ASP A 17 59.10 52.11 -5.02
C ASP A 17 58.77 53.33 -4.16
N LYS A 18 57.54 53.43 -3.66
CA LYS A 18 57.27 54.10 -2.38
C LYS A 18 56.29 53.27 -1.56
N ILE A 19 56.88 52.63 -0.55
CA ILE A 19 56.22 52.09 0.63
C ILE A 19 55.54 53.26 1.35
N GLU A 20 54.22 53.26 1.41
CA GLU A 20 53.48 54.01 2.42
C GLU A 20 52.37 53.13 3.00
N SER A 21 52.43 53.03 4.32
CA SER A 21 51.56 52.28 5.21
C SER A 21 50.12 52.78 5.13
N SER A 22 49.17 51.88 4.79
CA SER A 22 47.77 52.07 5.15
C SER A 22 47.14 50.73 5.49
N SER A 23 46.76 50.60 6.76
CA SER A 23 46.05 49.49 7.39
C SER A 23 44.81 49.01 6.60
N PRO A 24 44.48 47.71 6.64
CA PRO A 24 43.25 47.20 6.04
C PRO A 24 42.01 47.76 6.77
N PRO A 25 40.90 48.00 6.06
CA PRO A 25 39.65 48.50 6.65
C PRO A 25 39.06 47.45 7.60
N PRO A 26 38.25 47.88 8.58
CA PRO A 26 37.81 47.02 9.67
C PRO A 26 36.93 45.90 9.14
N LYS A 27 37.22 44.68 9.58
CA LYS A 27 36.25 43.57 9.53
C LYS A 27 35.10 43.99 10.42
N ASP A 28 33.98 44.36 9.80
CA ASP A 28 32.72 44.48 10.49
C ASP A 28 32.30 43.05 10.88
N GLU A 29 32.80 42.60 12.03
CA GLU A 29 32.21 41.51 12.81
C GLU A 29 30.85 42.00 13.30
N SER A 30 29.90 42.15 12.38
CA SER A 30 28.50 42.05 12.71
C SER A 30 28.27 40.60 13.08
N SER A 31 28.56 40.28 14.34
CA SER A 31 28.08 39.09 15.01
C SER A 31 26.60 38.98 14.72
N VAL A 32 26.25 38.07 13.80
CA VAL A 32 24.88 37.62 13.63
C VAL A 32 24.46 37.17 15.01
N ILE A 33 23.58 37.95 15.64
CA ILE A 33 22.91 37.54 16.87
C ILE A 33 22.11 36.32 16.44
N ILE A 34 22.68 35.13 16.64
CA ILE A 34 21.94 33.88 16.65
C ILE A 34 21.00 34.07 17.83
N SER A 35 19.78 34.50 17.54
CA SER A 35 18.75 34.56 18.56
C SER A 35 18.64 33.14 19.12
N ASP A 36 18.91 32.99 20.41
CA ASP A 36 18.54 31.84 21.26
C ASP A 36 17.00 31.70 21.31
N THR A 37 16.34 31.69 20.16
CA THR A 37 14.92 31.37 20.08
C THR A 37 14.80 29.87 20.32
N PRO A 38 14.20 29.43 21.44
CA PRO A 38 14.00 28.02 21.68
C PRO A 38 13.10 27.47 20.57
N PHE A 39 13.59 26.47 19.84
CA PHE A 39 12.78 25.74 18.86
C PHE A 39 11.48 25.25 19.50
N HIS A 40 10.36 25.43 18.82
CA HIS A 40 9.08 24.91 19.29
C HIS A 40 8.98 23.43 18.96
N LEU A 41 9.32 22.57 19.92
CA LEU A 41 9.33 21.12 19.75
C LEU A 41 7.91 20.56 19.55
N LEU A 42 7.81 19.58 18.66
CA LEU A 42 6.62 18.76 18.46
C LEU A 42 6.60 17.58 19.44
N GLU A 43 5.41 17.07 19.76
CA GLU A 43 5.23 15.87 20.60
C GLU A 43 5.94 14.63 20.03
N GLY A 44 6.07 14.56 18.71
CA GLY A 44 6.84 13.50 18.07
C GLY A 44 7.41 13.94 16.73
N ARG A 45 8.42 13.23 16.28
CA ARG A 45 9.10 13.48 15.00
C ARG A 45 8.32 12.89 13.84
N TRP A 46 8.30 13.63 12.73
CA TRP A 46 7.55 13.28 11.53
C TRP A 46 8.45 13.31 10.31
N THR A 47 8.10 12.52 9.30
CA THR A 47 8.85 12.38 8.05
C THR A 47 7.92 12.54 6.85
N PHE A 48 8.29 13.45 5.96
CA PHE A 48 7.66 13.58 4.66
C PHE A 48 8.21 12.53 3.69
N TRP A 49 7.31 11.95 2.90
CA TRP A 49 7.65 11.05 1.80
C TRP A 49 6.89 11.43 0.54
N TYR A 50 7.41 11.00 -0.61
CA TYR A 50 6.80 11.19 -1.91
C TYR A 50 6.85 9.91 -2.74
N THR A 51 5.75 9.61 -3.43
CA THR A 51 5.69 8.55 -4.44
C THR A 51 5.11 9.09 -5.74
N HIS A 52 5.61 8.63 -6.88
CA HIS A 52 5.01 8.90 -8.19
C HIS A 52 5.01 7.61 -9.03
N ARG A 53 3.85 7.25 -9.57
CA ARG A 53 3.67 6.01 -10.33
C ARG A 53 2.96 6.28 -11.66
N PRO A 54 3.69 6.49 -12.77
CA PRO A 54 3.08 6.71 -14.08
C PRO A 54 2.30 5.47 -14.55
N THR A 55 1.22 5.68 -15.30
CA THR A 55 0.33 4.63 -15.81
C THR A 55 1.01 3.64 -16.75
N THR A 56 2.07 4.05 -17.42
CA THR A 56 2.91 3.22 -18.29
C THR A 56 3.60 2.06 -17.56
N PHE A 57 3.70 2.11 -16.22
CA PHE A 57 4.35 1.09 -15.40
C PHE A 57 3.38 0.09 -14.74
N ARG A 58 2.09 0.08 -15.11
CA ARG A 58 1.09 -0.87 -14.56
C ARG A 58 1.43 -2.35 -14.80
N ASN A 59 2.26 -2.66 -15.79
CA ASN A 59 2.61 -4.03 -16.18
C ASN A 59 3.99 -4.51 -15.71
N SER A 60 4.79 -3.64 -15.10
CA SER A 60 6.09 -4.01 -14.56
C SER A 60 5.97 -4.26 -13.06
N SER A 61 6.53 -5.37 -12.58
CA SER A 61 6.66 -5.76 -11.16
C SER A 61 7.63 -4.83 -10.39
N ILE A 62 7.46 -3.52 -10.53
CA ILE A 62 8.25 -2.52 -9.81
C ILE A 62 7.71 -2.45 -8.39
N ASN A 63 8.52 -2.89 -7.43
CA ASN A 63 8.22 -2.85 -6.00
C ASN A 63 7.88 -1.41 -5.59
N TYR A 64 6.76 -1.22 -4.89
CA TYR A 64 6.32 0.09 -4.37
C TYR A 64 7.43 0.81 -3.59
N ASP A 65 8.22 0.06 -2.82
CA ASP A 65 9.37 0.55 -2.05
C ASP A 65 10.40 1.28 -2.92
N SER A 66 10.58 0.87 -4.18
CA SER A 66 11.53 1.52 -5.10
C SER A 66 11.07 2.90 -5.58
N CYS A 67 9.78 3.21 -5.49
CA CYS A 67 9.23 4.52 -5.86
C CYS A 67 9.06 5.46 -4.66
N LEU A 68 9.28 4.97 -3.44
CA LEU A 68 9.08 5.71 -2.21
C LEU A 68 10.33 6.52 -1.85
N LYS A 69 10.22 7.84 -1.89
CA LYS A 69 11.32 8.77 -1.61
C LYS A 69 11.10 9.46 -0.28
N LYS A 70 12.07 9.35 0.63
CA LYS A 70 12.11 10.15 1.86
C LYS A 70 12.50 11.60 1.50
N LEU A 71 11.68 12.57 1.90
CA LEU A 71 11.95 13.99 1.64
C LEU A 71 12.72 14.63 2.81
N GLY A 72 12.34 14.31 4.04
CA GLY A 72 12.96 14.90 5.22
C GLY A 72 12.26 14.53 6.51
N THR A 73 12.94 14.70 7.63
CA THR A 73 12.42 14.44 8.98
C THR A 73 12.58 15.69 9.82
N PHE A 74 11.56 16.01 10.62
CA PHE A 74 11.53 17.18 11.50
C PHE A 74 10.96 16.83 12.87
N GLY A 75 11.40 17.58 13.89
CA GLY A 75 10.95 17.49 15.28
C GLY A 75 10.53 18.82 15.90
N SER A 76 10.70 19.95 15.19
CA SER A 76 10.22 21.27 15.60
C SER A 76 9.32 21.91 14.55
N ILE A 77 8.59 22.96 14.95
CA ILE A 77 7.75 23.76 14.05
C ILE A 77 8.59 24.49 13.01
N GLU A 78 9.76 24.99 13.39
CA GLU A 78 10.67 25.70 12.49
C GLU A 78 11.21 24.75 11.42
N GLU A 79 11.67 23.56 11.82
CA GLU A 79 12.11 22.52 10.87
C GLU A 79 10.97 22.10 9.94
N PHE A 80 9.74 21.98 10.46
CA PHE A 80 8.56 21.69 9.65
C PHE A 80 8.40 22.72 8.52
N TRP A 81 8.44 24.01 8.83
CA TRP A 81 8.29 25.07 7.83
C TRP A 81 9.46 25.11 6.85
N CYS A 82 10.69 24.80 7.27
CA CYS A 82 11.82 24.64 6.36
C CYS A 82 11.57 23.61 5.26
N TYR A 83 10.87 22.50 5.56
CA TYR A 83 10.48 21.53 4.54
C TYR A 83 9.23 21.95 3.79
N TYR A 84 8.15 22.27 4.50
CA TYR A 84 6.82 22.43 3.91
C TYR A 84 6.74 23.61 2.94
N ASP A 85 7.41 24.73 3.24
CA ASP A 85 7.41 25.93 2.38
C ASP A 85 8.11 25.71 1.02
N HIS A 86 9.02 24.74 0.95
CA HIS A 86 9.75 24.37 -0.28
C HIS A 86 9.10 23.19 -1.03
N MET A 87 8.01 22.62 -0.52
CA MET A 87 7.29 21.54 -1.17
C MET A 87 6.27 22.09 -2.18
N LYS A 88 6.09 21.37 -3.29
CA LYS A 88 5.00 21.68 -4.22
C LYS A 88 3.64 21.40 -3.58
N PHE A 89 2.67 22.25 -3.90
CA PHE A 89 1.30 22.02 -3.46
C PHE A 89 0.74 20.72 -4.06
N PRO A 90 -0.18 20.02 -3.35
CA PRO A 90 -0.83 18.82 -3.87
C PRO A 90 -1.45 19.01 -5.27
N SER A 91 -2.02 20.18 -5.56
CA SER A 91 -2.63 20.50 -6.86
C SER A 91 -1.64 20.61 -8.01
N GLU A 92 -0.36 20.88 -7.72
CA GLU A 92 0.72 21.04 -8.72
C GLU A 92 1.48 19.74 -8.98
N LEU A 93 1.17 18.68 -8.24
CA LEU A 93 1.81 17.40 -8.42
C LEU A 93 1.27 16.67 -9.66
N PRO A 94 2.13 15.86 -10.31
CA PRO A 94 1.69 14.98 -11.37
C PRO A 94 0.56 14.04 -10.92
N LEU A 95 -0.27 13.61 -11.88
CA LEU A 95 -1.26 12.56 -11.61
C LEU A 95 -0.56 11.28 -11.13
N TYR A 96 -1.23 10.54 -10.25
CA TYR A 96 -0.70 9.33 -9.62
C TYR A 96 0.51 9.57 -8.72
N SER A 97 0.65 10.80 -8.21
CA SER A 97 1.54 11.12 -7.10
C SER A 97 0.83 11.02 -5.76
N ASP A 98 1.60 10.71 -4.72
CA ASP A 98 1.16 10.78 -3.33
C ASP A 98 2.21 11.52 -2.48
N ILE A 99 1.74 12.42 -1.61
CA ILE A 99 2.53 13.01 -0.52
C ILE A 99 2.12 12.29 0.77
N HIS A 100 3.10 11.88 1.56
CA HIS A 100 2.87 11.19 2.83
C HIS A 100 3.55 11.96 3.96
N LEU A 101 2.93 11.97 5.12
CA LEU A 101 3.52 12.45 6.37
C LEU A 101 3.31 11.39 7.44
N PHE A 102 4.39 10.75 7.90
CA PHE A 102 4.33 9.63 8.85
C PHE A 102 5.26 9.88 10.03
N LYS A 103 4.97 9.29 11.20
CA LYS A 103 5.92 9.32 12.32
C LYS A 103 7.28 8.74 11.88
N GLU A 104 8.40 9.28 12.35
CA GLU A 104 9.77 9.02 11.83
C GLU A 104 10.14 7.54 11.63
N ASN A 105 9.66 6.67 12.51
CA ASN A 105 9.97 5.23 12.48
C ASN A 105 8.90 4.37 11.77
N LEU A 106 8.01 4.98 11.00
CA LEU A 106 6.98 4.30 10.23
C LEU A 106 7.09 4.69 8.77
N LYS A 107 7.34 3.72 7.89
CA LYS A 107 7.19 3.96 6.46
C LYS A 107 5.70 3.96 6.07
N PRO A 108 5.30 4.71 5.02
CA PRO A 108 3.94 4.71 4.47
C PRO A 108 3.66 3.43 3.66
N MET A 109 3.81 2.28 4.32
CA MET A 109 3.70 0.94 3.76
C MET A 109 2.92 0.07 4.74
N TRP A 110 2.06 -0.80 4.25
CA TRP A 110 1.22 -1.65 5.11
C TRP A 110 2.04 -2.82 5.69
N GLU A 111 3.17 -3.17 5.06
CA GLU A 111 4.18 -4.15 5.48
C GLU A 111 4.79 -3.81 6.85
N GLU A 112 4.81 -2.51 7.20
CA GLU A 112 5.41 -2.04 8.43
C GLU A 112 4.65 -2.55 9.64
N GLU A 113 5.40 -3.02 10.63
CA GLU A 113 4.90 -3.59 11.88
C GLU A 113 3.81 -2.73 12.54
N GLY A 114 4.00 -1.41 12.50
CA GLY A 114 3.08 -0.44 13.09
C GLY A 114 1.79 -0.18 12.29
N ASN A 115 1.69 -0.61 11.04
CA ASN A 115 0.55 -0.36 10.16
C ASN A 115 -0.28 -1.64 9.88
N ARG A 116 0.30 -2.83 10.02
CA ARG A 116 -0.30 -4.11 9.58
C ARG A 116 -1.64 -4.49 10.25
N LEU A 117 -1.88 -4.03 11.49
CA LEU A 117 -3.13 -4.27 12.24
C LEU A 117 -4.10 -3.07 12.16
N GLY A 118 -3.72 -2.08 11.35
CA GLY A 118 -4.26 -0.75 11.33
C GLY A 118 -5.43 -0.53 10.38
N GLY A 119 -5.77 0.74 10.20
CA GLY A 119 -6.86 1.21 9.37
C GLY A 119 -6.47 2.45 8.55
N LYS A 120 -7.20 2.72 7.47
CA LYS A 120 -7.14 3.99 6.74
C LYS A 120 -8.51 4.63 6.76
N TRP A 121 -8.55 5.94 6.82
CA TRP A 121 -9.74 6.74 6.62
C TRP A 121 -9.53 7.53 5.35
N ILE A 122 -10.44 7.43 4.37
CA ILE A 122 -10.28 8.11 3.09
C ILE A 122 -11.40 9.13 2.92
N LEU A 123 -10.99 10.39 2.77
CA LEU A 123 -11.83 11.47 2.33
C LEU A 123 -11.58 11.72 0.84
N ARG A 124 -12.64 11.59 0.05
CA ARG A 124 -12.64 11.88 -1.38
C ARG A 124 -12.97 13.35 -1.59
N LEU A 125 -12.12 14.03 -2.36
CA LEU A 125 -12.18 15.45 -2.60
C LEU A 125 -12.38 15.73 -4.08
N LYS A 126 -13.27 16.67 -4.37
CA LYS A 126 -13.30 17.32 -5.68
C LYS A 126 -11.97 18.05 -5.93
N LYS A 127 -11.59 18.14 -7.20
CA LYS A 127 -10.38 18.87 -7.62
C LYS A 127 -10.41 20.32 -7.12
N GLY A 128 -9.23 20.83 -6.78
CA GLY A 128 -9.03 22.18 -6.25
C GLY A 128 -9.12 22.30 -4.73
N LEU A 129 -9.61 21.29 -4.01
CA LEU A 129 -9.72 21.32 -2.54
C LEU A 129 -8.50 20.72 -1.82
N SER A 130 -7.72 19.88 -2.50
CA SER A 130 -6.66 19.07 -1.89
C SER A 130 -5.57 19.89 -1.22
N THR A 131 -5.17 21.03 -1.79
CA THR A 131 -4.09 21.87 -1.23
C THR A 131 -4.45 22.41 0.16
N ARG A 132 -5.58 23.10 0.28
CA ARG A 132 -6.04 23.66 1.56
C ARG A 132 -6.34 22.58 2.60
N LEU A 133 -7.03 21.51 2.21
CA LEU A 133 -7.43 20.47 3.15
C LEU A 133 -6.24 19.60 3.60
N TRP A 134 -5.24 19.43 2.74
CA TRP A 134 -3.98 18.76 3.12
C TRP A 134 -3.24 19.55 4.18
N GLU A 135 -3.09 20.86 3.98
CA GLU A 135 -2.43 21.74 4.95
C GLU A 135 -3.11 21.72 6.31
N LEU A 136 -4.43 21.91 6.34
CA LEU A 136 -5.21 21.85 7.59
C LEU A 136 -5.03 20.50 8.31
N LEU A 137 -4.99 19.40 7.55
CA LEU A 137 -4.77 18.08 8.14
C LEU A 137 -3.36 17.91 8.68
N VAL A 138 -2.33 18.34 7.94
CA VAL A 138 -0.93 18.31 8.36
C VAL A 138 -0.77 19.06 9.68
N LEU A 139 -1.26 20.30 9.75
CA LEU A 139 -1.19 21.14 10.96
C LEU A 139 -1.95 20.50 12.13
N ALA A 140 -3.14 19.95 11.89
CA ALA A 140 -3.93 19.28 12.92
C ALA A 140 -3.23 18.03 13.48
N VAL A 141 -2.52 17.28 12.64
CA VAL A 141 -1.81 16.05 13.04
C VAL A 141 -0.53 16.36 13.80
N ILE A 142 0.31 17.28 13.31
CA ILE A 142 1.55 17.64 14.02
C ILE A 142 1.26 18.41 15.32
N GLY A 143 0.15 19.16 15.36
CA GLY A 143 -0.36 19.84 16.55
C GLY A 143 -1.21 18.95 17.47
N GLU A 144 -1.21 17.63 17.25
CA GLU A 144 -1.84 16.60 18.09
C GLU A 144 -3.33 16.84 18.42
N GLN A 145 -4.07 17.50 17.51
CA GLN A 145 -5.48 17.89 17.74
C GLN A 145 -6.46 16.71 17.84
N PHE A 146 -6.04 15.52 17.40
CA PHE A 146 -6.87 14.32 17.41
C PHE A 146 -7.05 13.73 18.81
N ASN A 147 -6.13 13.98 19.76
CA ASN A 147 -6.21 13.47 21.14
C ASN A 147 -6.50 11.96 21.22
N VAL A 148 -5.82 11.18 20.38
CA VAL A 148 -5.92 9.70 20.33
C VAL A 148 -4.61 9.02 20.74
N GLY A 149 -3.73 9.75 21.42
CA GLY A 149 -2.41 9.28 21.82
C GLY A 149 -1.58 8.86 20.61
N LYS A 150 -0.98 7.67 20.69
CA LYS A 150 -0.06 7.19 19.65
C LYS A 150 -0.76 6.45 18.50
N GLU A 151 -2.08 6.59 18.33
CA GLU A 151 -2.85 5.81 17.37
C GLU A 151 -2.58 6.21 15.91
N ILE A 152 -2.35 7.49 15.63
CA ILE A 152 -2.12 7.97 14.26
C ILE A 152 -0.70 7.58 13.83
N CYS A 153 -0.62 6.84 12.72
CA CYS A 153 0.65 6.49 12.07
C CYS A 153 1.12 7.59 11.13
N GLY A 154 0.19 8.14 10.36
CA GLY A 154 0.49 9.11 9.31
C GLY A 154 -0.72 9.49 8.49
N ILE A 155 -0.50 10.37 7.53
CA ILE A 155 -1.51 10.87 6.59
C ILE A 155 -0.97 10.85 5.17
N VAL A 156 -1.87 10.75 4.20
CA VAL A 156 -1.52 10.70 2.76
C VAL A 156 -2.48 11.56 1.96
N CYS A 157 -1.93 12.40 1.08
CA CYS A 157 -2.66 13.06 0.00
C CYS A 157 -2.30 12.41 -1.34
N SER A 158 -3.31 11.96 -2.07
CA SER A 158 -3.19 11.17 -3.29
C SER A 158 -3.88 11.88 -4.45
N ILE A 159 -3.10 12.23 -5.47
CA ILE A 159 -3.60 12.94 -6.66
C ILE A 159 -4.06 11.93 -7.70
N ARG A 160 -5.35 11.95 -8.04
CA ARG A 160 -5.94 11.04 -9.04
C ARG A 160 -6.67 11.83 -10.14
N PRO A 161 -7.03 11.21 -11.28
CA PRO A 161 -7.62 11.96 -12.39
C PRO A 161 -8.97 12.62 -12.07
N GLN A 162 -9.87 11.90 -11.40
CA GLN A 162 -11.25 12.35 -11.17
C GLN A 162 -11.43 13.08 -9.83
N GLU A 163 -10.79 12.58 -8.78
CA GLU A 163 -10.89 13.09 -7.41
C GLU A 163 -9.51 13.05 -6.76
N ASP A 164 -9.26 13.89 -5.77
CA ASP A 164 -8.09 13.75 -4.90
C ASP A 164 -8.51 13.01 -3.63
N LEU A 165 -7.59 12.28 -3.01
CA LEU A 165 -7.88 11.53 -1.79
C LEU A 165 -6.99 12.06 -0.68
N ILE A 166 -7.57 12.41 0.46
CA ILE A 166 -6.84 12.64 1.70
C ILE A 166 -7.15 11.51 2.64
N SER A 167 -6.15 11.08 3.41
CA SER A 167 -6.33 9.95 4.28
C SER A 167 -5.49 9.93 5.53
N ILE A 168 -6.02 9.28 6.57
CA ILE A 168 -5.37 9.10 7.88
C ILE A 168 -5.17 7.62 8.13
N TRP A 169 -3.96 7.23 8.51
CA TRP A 169 -3.57 5.87 8.86
C TRP A 169 -3.52 5.71 10.38
N THR A 170 -4.10 4.64 10.90
CA THR A 170 -4.15 4.30 12.33
C THR A 170 -3.47 2.96 12.61
N LYS A 171 -2.94 2.78 13.81
CA LYS A 171 -2.29 1.54 14.26
C LYS A 171 -3.24 0.36 14.41
N THR A 172 -4.48 0.62 14.81
CA THR A 172 -5.52 -0.37 15.02
C THR A 172 -6.79 0.00 14.25
N ALA A 173 -7.49 -1.02 13.73
CA ALA A 173 -8.80 -0.86 13.11
C ALA A 173 -9.97 -1.23 14.05
N ASN A 174 -9.70 -1.94 15.15
CA ASN A 174 -10.73 -2.57 15.96
C ASN A 174 -11.29 -1.65 17.07
N ASN A 175 -10.66 -0.51 17.33
CA ASN A 175 -11.14 0.42 18.35
C ASN A 175 -12.15 1.41 17.76
N GLN A 176 -13.44 1.08 17.88
CA GLN A 176 -14.54 1.90 17.37
C GLN A 176 -14.59 3.30 18.01
N ILE A 177 -14.25 3.43 19.29
CA ILE A 177 -14.27 4.72 20.01
C ILE A 177 -13.21 5.65 19.44
N ILE A 178 -11.98 5.16 19.29
CA ILE A 178 -10.88 5.94 18.73
C ILE A 178 -11.15 6.29 17.27
N THR A 179 -11.65 5.31 16.51
CA THR A 179 -12.08 5.48 15.13
C THR A 179 -13.10 6.61 14.98
N GLN A 180 -14.16 6.59 15.78
CA GLN A 180 -15.21 7.60 15.74
C GLN A 180 -14.67 8.97 16.11
N ARG A 181 -13.80 9.06 17.12
CA ARG A 181 -13.11 10.30 17.50
C ARG A 181 -12.27 10.86 16.35
N ILE A 182 -11.50 10.02 15.66
CA ILE A 182 -10.68 10.47 14.51
C ILE A 182 -11.57 11.05 13.42
N LYS A 183 -12.69 10.38 13.11
CA LYS A 183 -13.66 10.83 12.10
C LYS A 183 -14.28 12.17 12.45
N GLU A 184 -14.72 12.34 13.69
CA GLU A 184 -15.33 13.58 14.18
C GLU A 184 -14.33 14.74 14.20
N THR A 185 -13.11 14.50 14.71
CA THR A 185 -12.06 15.52 14.69
C THR A 185 -11.65 15.88 13.27
N MET A 186 -11.51 14.91 12.36
CA MET A 186 -11.19 15.16 10.96
C MET A 186 -12.25 16.07 10.31
N LYS A 187 -13.54 15.81 10.53
CA LYS A 187 -14.61 16.69 10.03
C LYS A 187 -14.50 18.12 10.58
N LYS A 188 -14.20 18.25 11.87
CA LYS A 188 -14.06 19.53 12.57
C LYS A 188 -12.87 20.34 12.04
N VAL A 189 -11.67 19.75 11.99
CA VAL A 189 -10.45 20.48 11.59
C VAL A 189 -10.45 20.86 10.10
N LEU A 190 -11.12 20.06 9.28
CA LEU A 190 -11.26 20.33 7.84
C LEU A 190 -12.43 21.26 7.50
N ASN A 191 -13.24 21.67 8.49
CA ASN A 191 -14.44 22.49 8.30
C ASN A 191 -15.35 21.96 7.18
N LEU A 192 -15.52 20.64 7.09
CA LEU A 192 -16.32 20.03 6.03
C LEU A 192 -17.81 20.36 6.28
N PRO A 193 -18.54 20.90 5.29
CA PRO A 193 -19.99 21.06 5.42
C PRO A 193 -20.66 19.72 5.66
N GLN A 194 -21.81 19.72 6.34
CA GLN A 194 -22.56 18.50 6.70
C GLN A 194 -22.91 17.62 5.48
N GLU A 195 -22.98 18.23 4.29
CA GLU A 195 -23.28 17.60 3.00
C GLU A 195 -22.04 17.06 2.25
N TYR A 196 -20.82 17.47 2.62
CA TYR A 196 -19.61 16.99 1.95
C TYR A 196 -19.30 15.57 2.38
N GLY A 197 -19.68 14.65 1.51
CA GLY A 197 -18.98 13.40 1.26
C GLY A 197 -19.19 12.37 2.35
N THR A 198 -19.81 11.26 1.97
CA THR A 198 -19.72 10.00 2.69
C THR A 198 -18.23 9.74 2.98
N LEU A 199 -17.80 9.99 4.23
CA LEU A 199 -16.49 9.52 4.71
C LEU A 199 -16.56 8.02 4.64
N ASN A 200 -16.03 7.48 3.54
CA ASN A 200 -15.97 6.06 3.34
C ASN A 200 -14.85 5.54 4.22
N GLU A 201 -15.22 4.66 5.14
CA GLU A 201 -14.28 3.93 5.96
C GLU A 201 -13.64 2.88 5.06
N ASP A 202 -12.65 3.30 4.28
CA ASP A 202 -11.77 2.39 3.58
C ASP A 202 -10.74 1.91 4.60
N PHE A 203 -11.20 1.14 5.60
CA PHE A 203 -10.32 0.46 6.53
C PHE A 203 -9.15 -0.18 5.75
N PHE A 204 -7.94 -0.26 6.33
CA PHE A 204 -6.95 -1.22 5.83
C PHE A 204 -7.52 -2.59 6.06
N ASN A 205 -8.18 -3.04 5.02
CA ASN A 205 -9.03 -4.17 5.10
C ASN A 205 -8.98 -4.78 3.74
N THR A 206 -7.80 -5.30 3.46
CA THR A 206 -7.90 -6.61 2.90
C THR A 206 -8.72 -7.52 3.82
N SER A 207 -8.69 -7.42 5.15
CA SER A 207 -9.67 -8.11 6.01
C SER A 207 -11.17 -7.78 5.78
N ILE A 208 -11.65 -6.54 5.54
CA ILE A 208 -13.10 -6.23 5.26
C ILE A 208 -13.51 -6.48 3.81
N LYS A 209 -12.61 -6.29 2.83
CA LYS A 209 -12.87 -6.81 1.47
C LYS A 209 -12.89 -8.35 1.50
N MET A 210 -12.06 -8.97 2.33
CA MET A 210 -12.01 -10.43 2.52
C MET A 210 -13.16 -11.00 3.35
N THR A 211 -13.67 -10.28 4.35
CA THR A 211 -14.82 -10.71 5.14
C THR A 211 -16.12 -10.59 4.35
N LYS A 212 -16.14 -9.84 3.24
CA LYS A 212 -17.32 -9.74 2.36
C LYS A 212 -17.21 -10.52 1.06
N SER A 213 -16.02 -10.85 0.56
CA SER A 213 -15.86 -11.47 -0.77
C SER A 213 -15.54 -12.96 -0.70
N PHE A 214 -16.56 -13.78 -0.45
CA PHE A 214 -16.51 -15.19 -0.85
C PHE A 214 -16.51 -15.25 -2.39
N GLU A 215 -15.41 -15.73 -2.97
CA GLU A 215 -15.27 -15.88 -4.42
C GLU A 215 -15.21 -17.36 -4.79
N SER A 216 -16.02 -17.73 -5.77
CA SER A 216 -16.02 -19.07 -6.33
C SER A 216 -15.02 -19.18 -7.49
N PRO A 217 -14.29 -20.30 -7.61
CA PRO A 217 -13.52 -20.62 -8.80
C PRO A 217 -14.37 -20.58 -10.06
N LYS A 218 -13.71 -20.37 -11.20
CA LYS A 218 -14.36 -20.45 -12.51
C LYS A 218 -15.17 -21.75 -12.62
N LEU A 219 -16.34 -21.67 -13.24
CA LEU A 219 -17.30 -22.77 -13.38
C LEU A 219 -16.67 -24.07 -13.92
N ILE A 220 -15.65 -23.95 -14.79
CA ILE A 220 -14.91 -25.09 -15.33
C ILE A 220 -14.39 -26.06 -14.24
N TRP A 221 -13.93 -25.54 -13.10
CA TRP A 221 -13.40 -26.37 -12.01
C TRP A 221 -14.50 -27.16 -11.29
N TRP A 222 -15.70 -26.59 -11.19
CA TRP A 222 -16.88 -27.26 -10.62
C TRP A 222 -17.40 -28.40 -11.50
N ILE A 223 -17.17 -28.31 -12.81
CA ILE A 223 -17.60 -29.33 -13.78
C ILE A 223 -16.54 -30.43 -13.93
N ILE A 224 -15.27 -30.14 -13.65
CA ILE A 224 -14.19 -31.12 -13.79
C ILE A 224 -13.97 -31.89 -12.49
N ILE A 225 -13.61 -31.21 -11.39
CA ILE A 225 -13.02 -31.87 -10.21
C ILE A 225 -14.03 -32.77 -9.49
N PRO A 226 -15.22 -32.28 -9.06
CA PRO A 226 -16.17 -33.12 -8.33
C PRO A 226 -16.66 -34.31 -9.17
N PRO A 227 -17.06 -34.15 -10.45
CA PRO A 227 -17.44 -35.30 -11.27
C PRO A 227 -16.31 -36.31 -11.49
N CYS A 228 -15.05 -35.87 -11.65
CA CYS A 228 -13.91 -36.79 -11.76
C CYS A 228 -13.70 -37.61 -10.48
N ILE A 229 -13.78 -36.99 -9.29
CA ILE A 229 -13.63 -37.69 -8.01
C ILE A 229 -14.81 -38.65 -7.79
N ILE A 230 -16.04 -38.23 -8.10
CA ILE A 230 -17.23 -39.08 -8.02
C ILE A 230 -17.11 -40.27 -8.98
N TYR A 231 -16.67 -40.05 -10.21
CA TYR A 231 -16.46 -41.11 -11.20
C TYR A 231 -15.41 -42.11 -10.72
N LEU A 232 -14.27 -41.63 -10.22
CA LEU A 232 -13.21 -42.48 -9.66
C LEU A 232 -13.72 -43.31 -8.46
N PHE A 233 -14.49 -42.69 -7.57
CA PHE A 233 -15.10 -43.34 -6.42
C PHE A 233 -16.10 -44.43 -6.84
N LEU A 234 -17.04 -44.11 -7.74
CA LEU A 234 -18.01 -45.07 -8.28
C LEU A 234 -17.31 -46.21 -9.02
N MET A 235 -16.28 -45.89 -9.79
CA MET A 235 -15.51 -46.89 -10.53
C MET A 235 -14.92 -47.91 -9.56
N VAL A 236 -14.26 -47.47 -8.49
CA VAL A 236 -13.61 -48.38 -7.55
C VAL A 236 -14.59 -49.16 -6.67
N HIS A 237 -15.63 -48.50 -6.16
CA HIS A 237 -16.54 -49.09 -5.15
C HIS A 237 -17.78 -49.77 -5.74
N TRP A 238 -18.32 -49.21 -6.84
CA TRP A 238 -19.53 -49.70 -7.49
C TRP A 238 -19.40 -49.73 -9.01
N PRO A 239 -18.43 -50.49 -9.56
CA PRO A 239 -18.16 -50.51 -11.00
C PRO A 239 -19.37 -50.96 -11.83
N TYR A 240 -20.28 -51.76 -11.28
CA TYR A 240 -21.48 -52.21 -11.98
C TYR A 240 -22.44 -51.07 -12.34
N LEU A 241 -22.36 -49.91 -11.69
CA LEU A 241 -23.16 -48.73 -12.02
C LEU A 241 -22.62 -47.99 -13.25
N ILE A 242 -21.38 -48.27 -13.67
CA ILE A 242 -20.75 -47.57 -14.78
C ILE A 242 -20.97 -48.38 -16.06
N PRO A 243 -21.68 -47.83 -17.07
CA PRO A 243 -21.88 -48.50 -18.34
C PRO A 243 -20.63 -48.37 -19.22
N PHE A 244 -19.56 -49.08 -18.87
CA PHE A 244 -18.25 -48.97 -19.53
C PHE A 244 -18.34 -49.07 -21.06
N LYS A 245 -19.11 -50.02 -21.60
CA LYS A 245 -19.28 -50.19 -23.05
C LYS A 245 -19.86 -48.96 -23.74
N SER A 246 -20.80 -48.26 -23.11
CA SER A 246 -21.44 -47.07 -23.67
C SER A 246 -20.51 -45.85 -23.70
N LEU A 247 -19.42 -45.87 -22.91
CA LEU A 247 -18.41 -44.80 -22.86
C LEU A 247 -17.31 -44.97 -23.93
N GLY A 248 -17.37 -46.02 -24.76
CA GLY A 248 -16.41 -46.30 -25.82
C GLY A 248 -14.98 -46.49 -25.30
N LEU A 249 -14.00 -45.92 -26.01
CA LEU A 249 -12.57 -46.04 -25.68
C LEU A 249 -12.24 -45.64 -24.23
N PHE A 250 -12.91 -44.61 -23.71
CA PHE A 250 -12.72 -44.17 -22.33
C PHE A 250 -13.21 -45.24 -21.35
N GLY A 251 -14.37 -45.85 -21.62
CA GLY A 251 -14.91 -46.90 -20.78
C GLY A 251 -14.08 -48.19 -20.80
N ASP A 252 -13.58 -48.59 -21.96
CA ASP A 252 -12.68 -49.76 -22.08
C ASP A 252 -11.38 -49.52 -21.31
N PHE A 253 -10.81 -48.32 -21.39
CA PHE A 253 -9.65 -47.92 -20.60
C PHE A 253 -9.93 -47.95 -19.09
N SER A 254 -11.06 -47.37 -18.64
CA SER A 254 -11.47 -47.39 -17.24
C SER A 254 -11.73 -48.81 -16.71
N TYR A 255 -12.32 -49.67 -17.55
CA TYR A 255 -12.51 -51.08 -17.23
C TYR A 255 -11.17 -51.83 -17.10
N TYR A 256 -10.22 -51.57 -18.00
CA TYR A 256 -8.88 -52.12 -17.92
C TYR A 256 -8.15 -51.69 -16.63
N LEU A 257 -8.26 -50.41 -16.26
CA LEU A 257 -7.65 -49.88 -15.03
C LEU A 257 -8.21 -50.55 -13.77
N ILE A 258 -9.52 -50.77 -13.67
CA ILE A 258 -10.07 -51.44 -12.50
C ILE A 258 -9.73 -52.93 -12.47
N ALA A 259 -9.69 -53.60 -13.62
CA ALA A 259 -9.36 -55.02 -13.69
C ALA A 259 -7.90 -55.31 -13.28
N ASN A 260 -6.96 -54.41 -13.62
CA ASN A 260 -5.53 -54.67 -13.46
C ASN A 260 -4.85 -53.81 -12.37
N TYR A 261 -5.39 -52.63 -12.06
CA TYR A 261 -4.74 -51.63 -11.22
C TYR A 261 -5.65 -51.11 -10.09
N ARG A 262 -6.59 -51.94 -9.59
CA ARG A 262 -7.53 -51.56 -8.52
C ARG A 262 -6.87 -50.97 -7.27
N LEU A 263 -5.76 -51.54 -6.81
CA LEU A 263 -5.04 -51.03 -5.63
C LEU A 263 -4.47 -49.63 -5.88
N LEU A 264 -3.89 -49.40 -7.06
CA LEU A 264 -3.37 -48.09 -7.45
C LEU A 264 -4.50 -47.05 -7.49
N LEU A 265 -5.68 -47.41 -8.03
CA LEU A 265 -6.85 -46.54 -8.04
C LEU A 265 -7.35 -46.20 -6.63
N LEU A 266 -7.36 -47.18 -5.71
CA LEU A 266 -7.68 -46.95 -4.30
C LEU A 266 -6.68 -45.98 -3.64
N LEU A 267 -5.38 -46.17 -3.89
CA LEU A 267 -4.35 -45.27 -3.39
C LEU A 267 -4.55 -43.84 -3.91
N ILE A 268 -4.78 -43.67 -5.21
CA ILE A 268 -5.05 -42.36 -5.83
C ILE A 268 -6.28 -41.70 -5.21
N LEU A 269 -7.37 -42.47 -5.03
CA LEU A 269 -8.61 -41.98 -4.45
C LEU A 269 -8.39 -41.47 -3.00
N TRP A 270 -7.76 -42.28 -2.15
CA TRP A 270 -7.46 -41.88 -0.77
C TRP A 270 -6.47 -40.72 -0.69
N SER A 271 -5.42 -40.72 -1.50
CA SER A 271 -4.48 -39.60 -1.59
C SER A 271 -5.16 -38.30 -2.02
N THR A 272 -6.13 -38.36 -2.93
CA THR A 272 -6.90 -37.19 -3.38
C THR A 272 -7.77 -36.63 -2.24
N PHE A 273 -8.49 -37.49 -1.51
CA PHE A 273 -9.27 -37.06 -0.34
C PHE A 273 -8.39 -36.45 0.76
N ILE A 274 -7.23 -37.05 1.02
CA ILE A 274 -6.26 -36.53 2.00
C ILE A 274 -5.73 -35.16 1.56
N ALA A 275 -5.41 -34.98 0.28
CA ALA A 275 -4.94 -33.70 -0.26
C ALA A 275 -6.02 -32.61 -0.11
N HIS A 276 -7.26 -32.89 -0.52
CA HIS A 276 -8.38 -31.94 -0.38
C HIS A 276 -8.68 -31.59 1.09
N PHE A 277 -8.62 -32.58 1.98
CA PHE A 277 -8.77 -32.34 3.42
C PHE A 277 -7.65 -31.46 3.97
N TYR A 278 -6.40 -31.74 3.60
CA TYR A 278 -5.25 -30.95 3.98
C TYR A 278 -5.33 -29.51 3.46
N GLU A 279 -5.75 -29.31 2.21
CA GLU A 279 -5.98 -28.00 1.62
C GLU A 279 -7.09 -27.23 2.34
N ALA A 280 -8.18 -27.89 2.74
CA ALA A 280 -9.24 -27.28 3.53
C ALA A 280 -8.74 -26.83 4.92
N LEU A 281 -7.84 -27.60 5.56
CA LEU A 281 -7.18 -27.19 6.80
C LEU A 281 -6.26 -25.97 6.61
N ILE A 282 -5.52 -25.91 5.49
CA ILE A 282 -4.74 -24.72 5.13
C ILE A 282 -5.66 -23.53 4.93
N ALA A 283 -6.76 -23.69 4.19
CA ALA A 283 -7.74 -22.62 3.98
C ALA A 283 -8.27 -22.09 5.32
N ARG A 284 -8.64 -22.98 6.25
CA ARG A 284 -9.03 -22.60 7.62
C ARG A 284 -7.96 -21.79 8.34
N ARG A 285 -6.70 -22.25 8.27
CA ARG A 285 -5.57 -21.57 8.91
C ARG A 285 -5.36 -20.17 8.33
N ILE A 286 -5.42 -20.03 7.01
CA ILE A 286 -5.31 -18.75 6.30
C ILE A 286 -6.48 -17.82 6.69
N CYS A 287 -7.71 -18.31 6.71
CA CYS A 287 -8.88 -17.52 7.13
C CYS A 287 -8.75 -17.00 8.57
N ARG A 288 -8.22 -17.83 9.49
CA ARG A 288 -7.95 -17.40 10.87
C ARG A 288 -6.86 -16.33 10.96
N GLN A 289 -5.78 -16.47 10.19
CA GLN A 289 -4.72 -15.45 10.11
C GLN A 289 -5.24 -14.10 9.60
N LEU A 290 -6.24 -14.14 8.72
CA LEU A 290 -6.88 -12.97 8.13
C LEU A 290 -8.09 -12.47 8.94
N ASN A 291 -8.36 -13.06 10.11
CA ASN A 291 -9.48 -12.72 10.99
C ASN A 291 -10.85 -12.70 10.27
N ILE A 292 -11.07 -13.62 9.33
CA ILE A 292 -12.33 -13.75 8.58
C ILE A 292 -13.43 -14.32 9.49
N ASN A 293 -14.67 -13.86 9.33
CA ASN A 293 -15.83 -14.38 10.06
C ASN A 293 -15.92 -15.92 9.97
N GLN A 294 -16.38 -16.56 11.03
CA GLN A 294 -16.51 -18.00 11.15
C GLN A 294 -17.40 -18.59 10.05
N GLU A 295 -18.52 -17.94 9.70
CA GLU A 295 -19.41 -18.39 8.62
C GLU A 295 -18.69 -18.44 7.25
N LEU A 296 -18.00 -17.37 6.88
CA LEU A 296 -17.21 -17.34 5.64
C LEU A 296 -16.03 -18.31 5.68
N THR A 297 -15.42 -18.50 6.85
CA THR A 297 -14.36 -19.50 7.03
C THR A 297 -14.85 -20.90 6.70
N TYR A 298 -16.07 -21.25 7.11
CA TYR A 298 -16.68 -22.52 6.75
C TYR A 298 -16.96 -22.63 5.26
N LEU A 299 -17.48 -21.57 4.62
CA LEU A 299 -17.70 -21.57 3.16
C LEU A 299 -16.39 -21.79 2.39
N TRP A 300 -15.32 -21.10 2.77
CA TRP A 300 -13.99 -21.29 2.18
C TRP A 300 -13.43 -22.70 2.41
N MET A 301 -13.63 -23.27 3.60
CA MET A 301 -13.24 -24.65 3.89
C MET A 301 -14.00 -25.65 3.02
N ILE A 302 -15.33 -25.53 2.95
CA ILE A 302 -16.18 -26.45 2.19
C ILE A 302 -15.85 -26.38 0.70
N GLN A 303 -15.76 -25.17 0.14
CA GLN A 303 -15.38 -24.98 -1.26
C GLN A 303 -13.99 -25.56 -1.56
N THR A 304 -13.03 -25.37 -0.65
CA THR A 304 -11.67 -25.93 -0.82
C THR A 304 -11.65 -27.44 -0.66
N PHE A 305 -12.49 -28.01 0.20
CA PHE A 305 -12.64 -29.47 0.28
C PHE A 305 -13.22 -30.06 -1.01
N ILE A 306 -14.18 -29.37 -1.65
CA ILE A 306 -14.82 -29.88 -2.88
C ILE A 306 -13.93 -29.67 -4.11
N ILE A 307 -13.32 -28.49 -4.26
CA ILE A 307 -12.62 -28.09 -5.48
C ILE A 307 -11.10 -28.17 -5.35
N GLY A 308 -10.56 -28.16 -4.14
CA GLY A 308 -9.13 -28.26 -3.88
C GLY A 308 -8.36 -26.97 -4.21
N PHE A 309 -7.16 -27.15 -4.78
CA PHE A 309 -6.20 -26.08 -5.05
C PHE A 309 -6.74 -24.86 -5.80
N PRO A 310 -7.73 -24.91 -6.73
CA PRO A 310 -8.24 -23.72 -7.38
C PRO A 310 -8.91 -22.76 -6.38
N SER A 311 -9.66 -23.29 -5.41
CA SER A 311 -10.23 -22.49 -4.31
C SER A 311 -9.12 -21.93 -3.42
N LEU A 312 -8.17 -22.78 -3.02
CA LEU A 312 -7.05 -22.36 -2.18
C LEU A 312 -6.17 -21.29 -2.85
N THR A 313 -6.04 -21.33 -4.18
CA THR A 313 -5.27 -20.35 -4.95
C THR A 313 -5.91 -18.98 -4.91
N ILE A 314 -7.25 -18.89 -4.98
CA ILE A 314 -7.98 -17.63 -4.84
C ILE A 314 -7.74 -17.08 -3.44
N LEU A 315 -7.91 -17.91 -2.42
CA LEU A 315 -7.68 -17.52 -1.02
C LEU A 315 -6.23 -17.06 -0.77
N LYS A 316 -5.23 -17.75 -1.32
CA LYS A 316 -3.81 -17.33 -1.24
C LYS A 316 -3.53 -16.04 -2.02
N ARG A 317 -4.18 -15.82 -3.16
CA ARG A 317 -4.08 -14.56 -3.93
C ARG A 317 -4.66 -13.41 -3.15
N TYR A 318 -5.73 -13.67 -2.43
CA TYR A 318 -6.27 -12.70 -1.51
C TYR A 318 -5.33 -12.40 -0.34
N THR A 319 -4.72 -13.42 0.28
CA THR A 319 -3.67 -13.18 1.29
C THR A 319 -2.56 -12.32 0.69
N ARG A 320 -2.15 -12.58 -0.55
CA ARG A 320 -1.19 -11.72 -1.24
C ARG A 320 -1.72 -10.30 -1.40
N ARG A 321 -2.91 -10.07 -1.95
CA ARG A 321 -3.53 -8.73 -2.01
C ARG A 321 -3.78 -8.10 -0.63
N ALA A 322 -3.75 -8.92 0.44
CA ALA A 322 -3.76 -8.46 1.83
C ALA A 322 -2.45 -7.86 2.26
N LEU A 323 -1.45 -8.31 1.56
CA LEU A 323 -0.07 -8.05 1.74
C LEU A 323 0.49 -7.36 0.48
N TRP A 324 -0.26 -6.47 -0.20
CA TRP A 324 0.21 -5.59 -1.30
C TRP A 324 -0.68 -4.35 -1.43
#